data_AF-A0A259FGZ6-F1
#
_entry.id   AF-A0A259FGZ6-F1
#
_cell.length_a   1.000
_cell.length_b   1.000
_cell.length_c   1.000
_cell.angle_alpha   90.00
_cell.angle_beta   90.00
_cell.angle_gamma   90.00
#
_symmetry.space_group_name_H-M   'P 1'
#
loop_
_entity.id
_entity.type
_entity.pdbx_description
1 polymer ?
#
loop_
_entity_poly.entity_id
_entity_poly.type
_entity_poly.pdbx_seq_one_letter_code
_entity_poly.pdbx_strand_id
1 'polypeptide(L)'
;MSEQNKEGVTAEVGDVGLPEDLARADLYGLIARFFQLPPDQELLDQIAASIPDGEEAQAEQAPLAKVWHSVVEVAKNNPAKAWHEEFDRNFISVGRPNIILNGSFYMAGHLNEKPLVDIRRALQTFGLESAEEVTETEDHISALCEVMRYLIAGDDVEISNLTNQRIFFNDHIRPWYDELCDAIEA
;
A
#
# COMPACT_ATOMS: atom_id res chain seq x y z
N MET A 1 6.73 -20.97 -48.16
CA MET A 1 6.50 -19.60 -47.67
C MET A 1 5.47 -19.72 -46.57
N SER A 2 5.89 -19.46 -45.36
CA SER A 2 5.17 -19.76 -44.12
C SER A 2 4.33 -18.54 -43.73
N GLU A 3 3.01 -18.68 -43.69
CA GLU A 3 2.13 -17.71 -43.04
C GLU A 3 1.77 -18.30 -41.67
N GLN A 4 2.51 -17.87 -40.65
CA GLN A 4 2.13 -18.10 -39.26
C GLN A 4 1.09 -17.03 -38.87
N ASN A 5 -0.12 -17.51 -38.65
CA ASN A 5 -1.24 -16.76 -38.12
C ASN A 5 -0.91 -16.30 -36.69
N LYS A 6 -0.90 -14.98 -36.45
CA LYS A 6 -0.79 -14.41 -35.10
C LYS A 6 -2.15 -14.57 -34.41
N GLU A 7 -2.28 -15.60 -33.59
CA GLU A 7 -3.34 -15.66 -32.59
C GLU A 7 -3.04 -14.61 -31.52
N GLY A 8 -3.83 -13.53 -31.53
CA GLY A 8 -3.88 -12.58 -30.43
C GLY A 8 -4.55 -13.26 -29.25
N VAL A 9 -3.83 -13.37 -28.14
CA VAL A 9 -4.40 -13.80 -26.87
C VAL A 9 -5.39 -12.72 -26.44
N THR A 10 -6.68 -12.96 -26.68
CA THR A 10 -7.77 -12.25 -26.04
C THR A 10 -7.76 -12.65 -24.57
N ALA A 11 -7.32 -11.74 -23.71
CA ALA A 11 -7.45 -11.90 -22.27
C ALA A 11 -8.95 -11.93 -21.94
N GLU A 12 -9.46 -13.11 -21.59
CA GLU A 12 -10.80 -13.25 -21.03
C GLU A 12 -10.79 -12.61 -19.64
N VAL A 13 -11.53 -11.51 -19.51
CA VAL A 13 -11.79 -10.87 -18.21
C VAL A 13 -12.76 -11.80 -17.49
N GLY A 14 -12.21 -12.69 -16.66
CA GLY A 14 -12.98 -13.50 -15.75
C GLY A 14 -13.56 -12.65 -14.62
N ASP A 15 -14.56 -13.20 -13.93
CA ASP A 15 -15.22 -12.71 -12.70
C ASP A 15 -14.25 -12.53 -11.50
N VAL A 16 -12.96 -12.70 -11.74
CA VAL A 16 -11.83 -12.54 -10.82
C VAL A 16 -10.90 -11.55 -11.50
N GLY A 17 -10.57 -10.44 -10.82
CA GLY A 17 -9.65 -9.42 -11.34
C GLY A 17 -8.37 -10.05 -11.92
N LEU A 18 -7.73 -9.37 -12.88
CA LEU A 18 -6.52 -9.89 -13.50
C LEU A 18 -5.51 -10.26 -12.39
N PRO A 19 -4.73 -11.35 -12.52
CA PRO A 19 -3.79 -11.76 -11.47
C PRO A 19 -2.85 -10.64 -11.00
N GLU A 20 -2.53 -9.70 -11.90
CA GLU A 20 -1.75 -8.51 -11.58
C GLU A 20 -2.52 -7.48 -10.74
N ASP A 21 -3.82 -7.27 -10.98
CA ASP A 21 -4.66 -6.39 -10.16
C ASP A 21 -4.76 -6.92 -8.73
N LEU A 22 -4.97 -8.23 -8.55
CA LEU A 22 -5.01 -8.85 -7.23
C LEU A 22 -3.66 -8.70 -6.50
N ALA A 23 -2.55 -8.99 -7.17
CA ALA A 23 -1.23 -8.80 -6.59
C ALA A 23 -0.96 -7.34 -6.19
N ARG A 24 -1.42 -6.37 -7.00
CA ARG A 24 -1.32 -4.94 -6.70
C ARG A 24 -2.17 -4.54 -5.50
N ALA A 25 -3.41 -5.05 -5.42
CA ALA A 25 -4.30 -4.83 -4.29
C ALA A 25 -3.73 -5.40 -2.98
N ASP A 26 -3.17 -6.61 -3.04
CA ASP A 26 -2.52 -7.26 -1.88
C ASP A 26 -1.30 -6.47 -1.40
N LEU A 27 -0.50 -5.93 -2.32
CA LEU A 27 0.63 -5.07 -1.96
C LEU A 27 0.18 -3.80 -1.25
N TYR A 28 -0.89 -3.15 -1.72
CA TYR A 28 -1.47 -1.99 -1.02
C TYR A 28 -1.99 -2.38 0.37
N GLY A 29 -2.64 -3.54 0.51
CA GLY A 29 -3.09 -4.05 1.81
C GLY A 29 -1.93 -4.31 2.78
N LEU A 30 -0.82 -4.85 2.29
CA LEU A 30 0.37 -5.05 3.12
C LEU A 30 1.00 -3.73 3.57
N ILE A 31 1.14 -2.76 2.66
CA ILE A 31 1.66 -1.42 2.99
C ILE A 31 0.73 -0.75 4.02
N ALA A 32 -0.58 -0.82 3.82
CA ALA A 32 -1.55 -0.30 4.77
C ALA A 32 -1.37 -0.91 6.16
N ARG A 33 -1.22 -2.25 6.23
CA ARG A 33 -1.02 -2.97 7.48
C ARG A 33 0.23 -2.51 8.23
N PHE A 34 1.36 -2.34 7.53
CA PHE A 34 2.63 -1.92 8.15
C PHE A 34 2.60 -0.51 8.73
N PHE A 35 1.85 0.41 8.12
CA PHE A 35 1.75 1.79 8.60
C PHE A 35 0.61 2.00 9.59
N GLN A 36 -0.37 1.09 9.65
CA GLN A 36 -1.47 1.19 10.60
C GLN A 36 -1.05 0.74 12.01
N LEU A 37 -0.31 -0.36 12.11
CA LEU A 37 0.05 -0.98 13.38
C LEU A 37 1.37 -1.74 13.25
N PRO A 38 2.12 -1.92 14.35
CA PRO A 38 3.31 -2.76 14.33
C PRO A 38 2.94 -4.20 13.95
N PRO A 39 3.74 -4.87 13.08
CA PRO A 39 3.47 -6.24 12.67
C PRO A 39 3.62 -7.19 13.86
N ASP A 40 2.69 -8.15 13.97
CA ASP A 40 2.81 -9.25 14.93
C ASP A 40 3.71 -10.38 14.40
N GLN A 41 4.03 -11.33 15.27
CA GLN A 41 4.92 -12.43 14.90
C GLN A 41 4.32 -13.32 13.81
N GLU A 42 2.99 -13.48 13.78
CA GLU A 42 2.32 -14.31 12.77
C GLU A 42 2.52 -13.73 11.37
N LEU A 43 2.32 -12.42 11.20
CA LEU A 43 2.58 -11.74 9.93
C LEU A 43 4.05 -11.83 9.52
N LEU A 44 4.98 -11.64 10.46
CA LEU A 44 6.42 -11.76 10.16
C LEU A 44 6.82 -13.17 9.73
N ASP A 45 6.25 -14.20 10.37
CA ASP A 45 6.48 -15.60 10.01
C ASP A 45 5.92 -15.90 8.60
N GLN A 46 4.75 -15.37 8.25
CA GLN A 46 4.17 -15.48 6.90
C GLN A 46 5.05 -14.82 5.84
N ILE A 47 5.58 -13.63 6.12
CA ILE A 47 6.51 -12.93 5.23
C ILE A 47 7.80 -13.74 5.09
N ALA A 48 8.37 -14.22 6.19
CA ALA A 48 9.58 -15.03 6.19
C ALA A 48 9.44 -16.32 5.35
N ALA A 49 8.26 -16.91 5.32
CA ALA A 49 7.94 -18.12 4.57
C ALA A 49 7.54 -17.87 3.10
N SER A 50 7.42 -16.61 2.67
CA SER A 50 6.92 -16.27 1.31
C SER A 50 7.89 -16.60 0.18
N ILE A 51 9.19 -16.73 0.48
CA ILE A 51 10.22 -17.20 -0.45
C ILE A 51 10.71 -18.56 0.06
N PRO A 52 10.49 -19.66 -0.68
CA PRO A 52 11.02 -20.97 -0.32
C PRO A 52 12.55 -20.99 -0.30
N ASP A 53 13.13 -21.70 0.67
CA ASP A 53 14.58 -21.88 0.76
C ASP A 53 15.13 -22.50 -0.55
N GLY A 54 16.14 -21.87 -1.14
CA GLY A 54 16.80 -22.31 -2.38
C GLY A 54 16.27 -21.70 -3.67
N GLU A 55 15.23 -20.84 -3.62
CA GLU A 55 14.71 -20.10 -4.78
C GLU A 55 15.11 -18.61 -4.80
N GLU A 56 16.02 -18.19 -3.92
CA GLU A 56 16.44 -16.79 -3.75
C GLU A 56 17.03 -16.20 -5.04
N ALA A 57 17.77 -17.02 -5.81
CA ALA A 57 18.41 -16.62 -7.05
C ALA A 57 17.42 -16.32 -8.20
N GLN A 58 16.18 -16.83 -8.15
CA GLN A 58 15.16 -16.54 -9.16
C GLN A 58 14.43 -15.23 -8.86
N ALA A 59 14.34 -14.83 -7.59
CA ALA A 59 13.75 -13.57 -7.16
C ALA A 59 14.54 -12.33 -7.62
N GLU A 60 15.83 -12.46 -7.95
CA GLU A 60 16.66 -11.30 -8.32
C GLU A 60 16.37 -10.71 -9.71
N GLN A 61 15.55 -11.36 -10.53
CA GLN A 61 15.31 -10.93 -11.92
C GLN A 61 14.27 -9.80 -12.04
N ALA A 62 13.46 -9.56 -11.01
CA ALA A 62 12.45 -8.50 -10.99
C ALA A 62 12.76 -7.48 -9.88
N PRO A 63 12.71 -6.16 -10.15
CA PRO A 63 13.02 -5.14 -9.16
C PRO A 63 12.23 -5.25 -7.85
N LEU A 64 10.92 -5.54 -7.95
CA LEU A 64 10.05 -5.71 -6.78
C LEU A 64 10.44 -6.95 -5.97
N ALA A 65 10.76 -8.06 -6.62
CA ALA A 65 11.16 -9.29 -5.95
C ALA A 65 12.49 -9.13 -5.19
N LYS A 66 13.42 -8.32 -5.71
CA LYS A 66 14.64 -7.95 -4.99
C LYS A 66 14.35 -7.18 -3.70
N VAL A 67 13.46 -6.19 -3.74
CA VAL A 67 13.06 -5.43 -2.55
C VAL A 67 12.32 -6.34 -1.56
N TRP A 68 11.43 -7.19 -2.06
CA TRP A 68 10.72 -8.17 -1.25
C TRP A 68 11.67 -9.11 -0.50
N HIS A 69 12.70 -9.63 -1.17
CA HIS A 69 13.72 -10.44 -0.53
C HIS A 69 14.41 -9.72 0.64
N SER A 70 14.67 -8.42 0.53
CA SER A 70 15.19 -7.63 1.66
C SER A 70 14.20 -7.59 2.83
N VAL A 71 12.90 -7.44 2.58
CA VAL A 71 11.86 -7.48 3.62
C VAL A 71 11.82 -8.86 4.31
N VAL A 72 11.89 -9.94 3.52
CA VAL A 72 11.95 -11.32 4.03
C VAL A 72 13.14 -11.51 4.96
N GLU A 73 14.32 -11.05 4.57
CA GLU A 73 15.53 -11.15 5.40
C GLU A 73 15.40 -10.35 6.71
N VAL A 74 14.83 -9.14 6.67
CA VAL A 74 14.61 -8.35 7.89
C VAL A 74 13.60 -9.04 8.81
N ALA A 75 12.52 -9.61 8.27
CA ALA A 75 11.52 -10.35 9.03
C ALA A 75 12.10 -11.63 9.67
N LYS A 76 12.93 -12.39 8.95
CA LYS A 76 13.61 -13.60 9.48
C LYS A 76 14.56 -13.29 10.64
N ASN A 77 15.26 -12.15 10.56
CA ASN A 77 16.35 -11.84 11.48
C ASN A 77 15.95 -10.97 12.68
N ASN A 78 14.70 -10.49 12.74
CA ASN A 78 14.23 -9.60 13.81
C ASN A 78 12.92 -10.09 14.43
N PRO A 79 12.82 -10.19 15.76
CA PRO A 79 11.57 -10.56 16.42
C PRO A 79 10.54 -9.43 16.33
N ALA A 80 9.24 -9.74 16.42
CA ALA A 80 8.17 -8.75 16.40
C ALA A 80 8.36 -7.59 17.41
N LYS A 81 9.01 -7.86 18.54
CA LYS A 81 9.34 -6.82 19.54
C LYS A 81 10.22 -5.70 18.96
N ALA A 82 11.22 -6.03 18.13
CA ALA A 82 12.11 -5.03 17.53
C ALA A 82 11.35 -4.13 16.55
N TRP A 83 10.48 -4.71 15.73
CA TRP A 83 9.58 -3.98 14.84
C TRP A 83 8.64 -3.06 15.61
N HIS A 84 8.09 -3.53 16.73
CA HIS A 84 7.21 -2.74 17.59
C HIS A 84 7.94 -1.54 18.20
N GLU A 85 9.15 -1.75 18.75
CA GLU A 85 9.97 -0.67 19.31
C GLU A 85 10.35 0.38 18.26
N GLU A 86 10.55 -0.02 17.01
CA GLU A 86 10.79 0.89 15.90
C GLU A 86 9.54 1.65 15.46
N PHE A 87 8.41 0.95 15.35
CA PHE A 87 7.13 1.55 15.03
C PHE A 87 6.75 2.62 16.07
N ASP A 88 6.82 2.28 17.35
CA ASP A 88 6.50 3.20 18.44
C ASP A 88 7.43 4.40 18.42
N ARG A 89 8.74 4.18 18.29
CA ARG A 89 9.73 5.26 18.27
C ARG A 89 9.48 6.26 17.15
N ASN A 90 9.02 5.80 15.99
CA ASN A 90 8.93 6.63 14.79
C ASN A 90 7.55 7.24 14.57
N PHE A 91 6.48 6.48 14.84
CA PHE A 91 5.11 6.86 14.47
C PHE A 91 4.23 7.20 15.68
N ILE A 92 4.58 6.73 16.88
CA ILE A 92 3.78 6.96 18.09
C ILE A 92 4.46 7.99 19.00
N SER A 93 3.76 9.08 19.31
CA SER A 93 4.27 10.12 20.22
C SER A 93 3.14 10.84 20.93
N VAL A 94 3.39 11.27 22.17
CA VAL A 94 2.48 12.13 22.94
C VAL A 94 2.47 13.57 22.39
N GLY A 95 3.47 13.93 21.58
CA GLY A 95 3.54 15.21 20.90
C GLY A 95 3.55 15.03 19.39
N ARG A 96 4.70 15.33 18.78
CA ARG A 96 4.91 15.12 17.35
C ARG A 96 5.71 13.82 17.16
N PRO A 97 5.24 12.87 16.34
CA PRO A 97 6.03 11.70 15.98
C PRO A 97 7.24 12.11 15.12
N ASN A 98 8.26 11.25 15.06
CA ASN A 98 9.44 11.53 14.21
C ASN A 98 9.02 11.64 12.75
N ILE A 99 8.10 10.77 12.34
CA ILE A 99 7.54 10.71 11.00
C ILE A 99 6.03 10.90 11.10
N ILE A 100 5.50 11.84 10.32
CA ILE A 100 4.06 12.06 10.20
C ILE A 100 3.58 11.29 8.98
N LEU A 101 2.51 10.51 9.12
CA LEU A 101 2.03 9.61 8.06
C LEU A 101 0.86 10.20 7.25
N ASN A 102 0.57 11.48 7.45
CA ASN A 102 -0.57 12.18 6.85
C ASN A 102 -0.14 13.11 5.71
N GLY A 103 -0.82 12.99 4.56
CA GLY A 103 -0.51 13.80 3.38
C GLY A 103 -0.70 15.30 3.58
N SER A 104 -1.67 15.72 4.41
CA SER A 104 -1.88 17.15 4.72
C SER A 104 -0.63 17.82 5.29
N PHE A 105 0.15 17.09 6.10
CA PHE A 105 1.38 17.62 6.69
C PHE A 105 2.43 17.98 5.62
N TYR A 106 2.66 17.10 4.66
CA TYR A 106 3.64 17.33 3.59
C TYR A 106 3.15 18.38 2.60
N MET A 107 1.87 18.34 2.22
CA MET A 107 1.32 19.22 1.20
C MET A 107 1.00 20.64 1.70
N ALA A 108 0.65 20.80 2.97
CA ALA A 108 0.19 22.07 3.55
C ALA A 108 0.96 22.50 4.81
N GLY A 109 1.91 21.70 5.30
CA GLY A 109 2.74 21.99 6.47
C GLY A 109 2.07 21.69 7.82
N HIS A 110 0.78 21.36 7.83
CA HIS A 110 0.00 21.08 9.04
C HIS A 110 -1.01 19.95 8.80
N LEU A 111 -1.37 19.25 9.87
CA LEU A 111 -2.40 18.20 9.83
C LEU A 111 -3.79 18.79 9.63
N ASN A 112 -4.70 18.00 9.06
CA ASN A 112 -6.13 18.32 8.92
C ASN A 112 -6.44 19.53 8.04
N GLU A 113 -5.57 19.78 7.07
CA GLU A 113 -5.70 20.88 6.13
C GLU A 113 -6.52 20.51 4.88
N LYS A 114 -6.59 21.44 3.92
CA LYS A 114 -7.32 21.28 2.66
C LYS A 114 -7.17 19.90 1.97
N PRO A 115 -5.99 19.26 1.88
CA PRO A 115 -5.85 17.93 1.27
C PRO A 115 -6.80 16.88 1.86
N LEU A 116 -7.02 16.89 3.18
CA LEU A 116 -7.95 15.98 3.85
C LEU A 116 -9.40 16.22 3.42
N VAL A 117 -9.79 17.49 3.23
CA VAL A 117 -11.13 17.84 2.75
C VAL A 117 -11.34 17.32 1.32
N ASP A 118 -10.32 17.41 0.47
CA ASP A 118 -10.40 16.94 -0.90
C ASP A 118 -10.50 15.40 -0.95
N ILE A 119 -9.77 14.69 -0.07
CA ILE A 119 -9.91 13.23 0.10
C ILE A 119 -11.32 12.85 0.53
N ARG A 120 -11.89 13.52 1.56
CA ARG A 120 -13.26 13.22 2.02
C ARG A 120 -14.31 13.40 0.92
N ARG A 121 -14.13 14.38 0.02
CA ARG A 121 -15.00 14.53 -1.16
C ARG A 121 -14.84 13.37 -2.14
N ALA A 122 -13.62 12.91 -2.38
CA ALA A 122 -13.37 11.73 -3.21
C ALA A 122 -14.02 10.48 -2.61
N LEU A 123 -13.85 10.24 -1.30
CA LEU A 123 -14.47 9.09 -0.62
C LEU A 123 -16.00 9.11 -0.71
N GLN A 124 -16.62 10.29 -0.55
CA GLN A 124 -18.07 10.44 -0.75
C GLN A 124 -18.51 10.06 -2.17
N THR A 125 -17.69 10.35 -3.19
CA THR A 125 -18.01 9.95 -4.58
C THR A 125 -17.91 8.44 -4.80
N PHE A 126 -17.14 7.75 -3.96
CA PHE A 126 -17.02 6.29 -3.93
C PHE A 126 -18.00 5.64 -2.95
N GLY A 127 -18.86 6.40 -2.28
CA GLY A 127 -19.75 5.85 -1.24
C GLY A 127 -19.01 5.27 -0.04
N LEU A 128 -17.77 5.68 0.19
CA LEU A 128 -16.93 5.22 1.31
C LEU A 128 -17.06 6.18 2.50
N GLU A 129 -17.14 5.60 3.69
CA GLU A 129 -17.24 6.32 4.96
C GLU A 129 -16.10 5.91 5.90
N SER A 130 -15.76 6.80 6.83
CA SER A 130 -14.77 6.49 7.88
C SER A 130 -15.35 5.49 8.87
N ALA A 131 -14.54 4.51 9.28
CA ALA A 131 -14.91 3.58 10.33
C ALA A 131 -14.76 4.24 11.71
N GLU A 132 -15.78 4.11 12.57
CA GLU A 132 -15.81 4.74 13.90
C GLU A 132 -14.66 4.30 14.82
N GLU A 133 -14.05 3.14 14.55
CA GLU A 133 -12.98 2.57 15.36
C GLU A 133 -11.57 3.07 14.96
N VAL A 134 -11.44 3.79 13.83
CA VAL A 134 -10.16 4.28 13.30
C VAL A 134 -9.92 5.70 13.80
N THR A 135 -8.79 5.90 14.48
CA THR A 135 -8.42 7.20 15.06
C THR A 135 -7.68 8.09 14.08
N GLU A 136 -7.03 7.50 13.09
CA GLU A 136 -6.29 8.20 12.05
C GLU A 136 -7.25 8.87 11.06
N THR A 137 -6.85 10.01 10.51
CA THR A 137 -7.61 10.68 9.46
C THR A 137 -7.41 10.02 8.10
N GLU A 138 -8.33 10.28 7.20
CA GLU A 138 -8.42 9.62 5.89
C GLU A 138 -7.25 9.95 4.93
N ASP A 139 -6.42 10.95 5.27
CA ASP A 139 -5.19 11.29 4.57
C ASP A 139 -3.94 10.58 5.11
N HIS A 140 -4.12 9.68 6.07
CA HIS A 140 -3.06 8.78 6.53
C HIS A 140 -2.69 7.78 5.43
N ILE A 141 -1.40 7.47 5.25
CA ILE A 141 -0.94 6.60 4.16
C ILE A 141 -1.62 5.23 4.17
N SER A 142 -1.86 4.65 5.35
CA SER A 142 -2.58 3.37 5.47
C SER A 142 -4.02 3.46 4.94
N ALA A 143 -4.75 4.53 5.27
CA ALA A 143 -6.11 4.75 4.81
C ALA A 143 -6.15 4.92 3.27
N LEU A 144 -5.20 5.69 2.71
CA LEU A 144 -5.09 5.86 1.26
C LEU A 144 -4.76 4.54 0.54
N CYS A 145 -3.91 3.70 1.14
CA CYS A 145 -3.60 2.37 0.61
C CYS A 145 -4.82 1.43 0.66
N GLU A 146 -5.63 1.45 1.72
CA GLU A 146 -6.89 0.68 1.76
C GLU A 146 -7.89 1.15 0.69
N VAL A 147 -7.98 2.46 0.46
CA VAL A 147 -8.82 2.98 -0.64
C VAL A 147 -8.31 2.51 -1.99
N MET A 148 -7.00 2.54 -2.24
CA MET A 148 -6.42 1.98 -3.47
C MET A 148 -6.72 0.49 -3.62
N ARG A 149 -6.59 -0.30 -2.55
CA ARG A 149 -6.94 -1.72 -2.54
C ARG A 149 -8.41 -1.94 -2.94
N TYR A 150 -9.33 -1.16 -2.37
CA TYR A 150 -10.73 -1.19 -2.75
C TYR A 150 -10.95 -0.80 -4.22
N LEU A 151 -10.34 0.29 -4.70
CA LEU A 151 -10.48 0.72 -6.10
C LEU A 151 -9.89 -0.28 -7.12
N ILE A 152 -9.06 -1.23 -6.67
CA ILE A 152 -8.46 -2.27 -7.51
C ILE A 152 -9.29 -3.56 -7.51
N ALA A 153 -9.67 -4.04 -6.33
CA ALA A 153 -10.24 -5.38 -6.15
C ALA A 153 -11.65 -5.38 -5.53
N GLY A 154 -12.30 -4.22 -5.42
CA GLY A 154 -13.67 -4.11 -4.94
C GLY A 154 -14.69 -4.64 -5.94
N ASP A 155 -15.83 -5.11 -5.43
CA ASP A 155 -16.88 -5.75 -6.24
C ASP A 155 -17.68 -4.76 -7.10
N ASP A 156 -17.69 -3.47 -6.72
CA ASP A 156 -18.39 -2.42 -7.47
C ASP A 156 -17.54 -1.98 -8.66
N VAL A 157 -17.86 -2.45 -9.86
CA VAL A 157 -17.12 -2.14 -11.09
C VAL A 157 -17.24 -0.69 -11.56
N GLU A 158 -18.28 0.05 -11.14
CA GLU A 158 -18.41 1.47 -11.47
C GLU A 158 -17.41 2.32 -10.68
N ILE A 159 -17.00 1.82 -9.51
CA ILE A 159 -16.06 2.48 -8.61
C ILE A 159 -14.65 1.88 -8.75
N SER A 160 -14.55 0.57 -8.76
CA SER A 160 -13.32 -0.23 -8.75
C SER A 160 -12.79 -0.43 -10.17
N ASN A 161 -12.28 0.66 -10.75
CA ASN A 161 -11.75 0.67 -12.10
C ASN A 161 -10.47 1.49 -12.22
N LEU A 162 -9.70 1.24 -13.28
CA LEU A 162 -8.40 1.86 -13.50
C LEU A 162 -8.45 3.39 -13.60
N THR A 163 -9.57 3.97 -14.01
CA THR A 163 -9.73 5.44 -14.09
C THR A 163 -9.72 6.04 -12.69
N ASN A 164 -10.55 5.49 -11.79
CA ASN A 164 -10.61 5.96 -10.40
C ASN A 164 -9.30 5.68 -9.65
N GLN A 165 -8.67 4.52 -9.86
CA GLN A 165 -7.33 4.23 -9.32
C GLN A 165 -6.31 5.30 -9.72
N ARG A 166 -6.28 5.66 -11.01
CA ARG A 166 -5.33 6.67 -11.52
C ARG A 166 -5.60 8.05 -10.96
N ILE A 167 -6.87 8.47 -10.90
CA ILE A 167 -7.25 9.78 -10.37
C ILE A 167 -6.86 9.85 -8.89
N PHE A 168 -7.31 8.89 -8.08
CA PHE A 168 -7.05 8.87 -6.65
C PHE A 168 -5.55 8.86 -6.33
N PHE A 169 -4.77 8.01 -7.01
CA PHE A 169 -3.32 7.95 -6.80
C PHE A 169 -2.62 9.28 -7.12
N ASN A 170 -2.94 9.90 -8.26
CA ASN A 170 -2.27 11.14 -8.68
C ASN A 170 -2.67 12.34 -7.81
N ASP A 171 -3.90 12.37 -7.32
CA ASP A 171 -4.43 13.51 -6.56
C ASP A 171 -4.09 13.40 -5.07
N HIS A 172 -3.99 12.20 -4.51
CA HIS A 172 -3.95 11.99 -3.05
C HIS A 172 -2.72 11.27 -2.52
N ILE A 173 -1.94 10.56 -3.34
CA ILE A 173 -0.73 9.83 -2.89
C ILE A 173 0.53 10.42 -3.52
N ARG A 174 0.59 10.44 -4.85
CA ARG A 174 1.74 10.90 -5.62
C ARG A 174 2.31 12.27 -5.22
N PRO A 175 1.51 13.29 -4.84
CA PRO A 175 2.05 14.63 -4.58
C PRO A 175 3.04 14.72 -3.43
N TRP A 176 3.04 13.76 -2.51
CA TRP A 176 3.80 13.84 -1.27
C TRP A 176 4.51 12.54 -0.88
N TYR A 177 4.24 11.44 -1.58
CA TYR A 177 4.79 10.13 -1.25
C TYR A 177 6.32 10.10 -1.23
N ASP A 178 6.99 10.79 -2.16
CA ASP A 178 8.45 10.86 -2.19
C ASP A 178 9.01 11.55 -0.93
N GLU A 179 8.35 12.61 -0.44
CA GLU A 179 8.75 13.30 0.81
C GLU A 179 8.51 12.43 2.06
N LEU A 180 7.48 11.58 2.05
CA LEU A 180 7.29 10.57 3.09
C LEU A 180 8.42 9.55 3.08
N CYS A 181 8.82 9.05 1.91
CA CYS A 181 9.95 8.13 1.78
C CYS A 181 11.25 8.77 2.30
N ASP A 182 11.55 10.00 1.89
CA ASP A 182 12.71 10.75 2.38
C ASP A 182 12.69 10.89 3.92
N ALA A 183 11.52 11.10 4.52
CA ALA A 183 11.37 11.19 5.97
C ALA A 183 11.58 9.85 6.70
N ILE A 184 11.27 8.73 6.06
CA ILE A 184 11.50 7.37 6.59
C ILE A 184 12.99 7.00 6.51
N GLU A 185 13.69 7.45 5.47
CA GLU A 185 15.10 7.11 5.22
C GLU A 185 16.11 7.99 5.98
N ALA A 186 15.67 9.12 6.57
CA ALA A 186 16.52 10.11 7.24
C ALA A 186 17.07 9.67 8.61
#